data_AF-A0A534V5H2-F1
#
_entry.id   AF-A0A534V5H2-F1
#
_cell.length_a   1.000
_cell.length_b   1.000
_cell.length_c   1.000
_cell.angle_alpha   90.00
_cell.angle_beta   90.00
_cell.angle_gamma   90.00
#
_symmetry.space_group_name_H-M   'P 1'
#
loop_
_entity.id
_entity.type
_entity.pdbx_description
1 polymer ?
#
loop_
_entity_poly.entity_id
_entity_poly.type
_entity_poly.pdbx_seq_one_letter_code
_entity_poly.pdbx_strand_id
1 'polypeptide(L)'
;MILHASSAFSRVLTVIARATFVTGPYAAALLAYLGARVIKIESPPAGDSYRYFASPVHYEDLAKEKANPPPLRGEHSGKILSELGFRDETIRDLQSRGITRVS
;
A
#
# COMPACT_ATOMS: atom_id res chain seq x y z
N MET A 1 -20.53 -12.42 -33.72
CA MET A 1 -19.89 -13.61 -33.11
C MET A 1 -18.41 -13.28 -32.92
N ILE A 2 -18.08 -12.60 -31.82
CA ILE A 2 -16.69 -12.24 -31.49
C ILE A 2 -16.12 -13.41 -30.71
N LEU A 3 -15.17 -14.11 -31.32
CA LEU A 3 -14.50 -15.27 -30.74
C LEU A 3 -13.77 -14.83 -29.47
N HIS A 4 -14.19 -15.42 -28.34
CA HIS A 4 -13.47 -15.38 -27.07
C HIS A 4 -12.08 -15.99 -27.28
N ALA A 5 -11.04 -15.16 -27.24
CA ALA A 5 -9.67 -15.62 -27.14
C ALA A 5 -9.45 -16.24 -25.75
N SER A 6 -9.58 -17.57 -25.73
CA SER A 6 -8.86 -18.54 -24.91
C SER A 6 -8.53 -18.16 -23.45
N SER A 7 -9.26 -18.82 -22.56
CA SER A 7 -9.11 -18.95 -21.10
C SER A 7 -7.76 -19.51 -20.58
N ALA A 8 -6.67 -19.48 -21.37
CA ALA A 8 -5.39 -20.09 -20.99
C ALA A 8 -4.38 -19.10 -20.38
N PHE A 9 -4.55 -17.78 -20.55
CA PHE A 9 -3.57 -16.80 -20.08
C PHE A 9 -3.76 -16.37 -18.62
N SER A 10 -4.96 -16.59 -18.05
CA SER A 10 -5.39 -16.01 -16.77
C SER A 10 -4.78 -16.62 -15.51
N ARG A 11 -3.90 -17.63 -15.64
CA ARG A 11 -3.24 -18.30 -14.50
C ARG A 11 -1.75 -18.67 -14.70
N VAL A 12 -1.17 -18.48 -15.88
CA VAL A 12 0.19 -18.98 -16.20
C VAL A 12 1.26 -17.88 -16.06
N LEU A 13 0.92 -16.61 -16.29
CA LEU A 13 1.90 -15.53 -16.26
C LEU A 13 1.93 -14.81 -14.91
N THR A 14 3.05 -14.94 -14.19
CA THR A 14 3.37 -14.11 -13.02
C THR A 14 4.42 -13.06 -13.41
N VAL A 15 4.14 -11.79 -13.12
CA VAL A 15 5.03 -10.65 -13.41
C VAL A 15 5.52 -10.05 -12.10
N ILE A 16 6.84 -9.94 -11.94
CA ILE A 16 7.46 -9.19 -10.86
C ILE A 16 7.76 -7.78 -11.37
N ALA A 17 6.99 -6.79 -10.93
CA ALA A 17 7.10 -5.42 -11.40
C ALA A 17 7.97 -4.58 -10.45
N ARG A 18 9.19 -4.25 -10.89
CA ARG A 18 10.09 -3.29 -10.23
C ARG A 18 10.26 -2.05 -11.11
N ALA A 19 9.18 -1.31 -11.27
CA ALA A 19 9.16 -0.03 -11.98
C ALA A 19 8.56 1.03 -11.09
N THR A 20 8.95 2.29 -11.25
CA THR A 20 8.43 3.42 -10.48
C THR A 20 7.65 4.38 -11.37
N PHE A 21 6.91 5.30 -10.76
CA PHE A 21 6.19 6.36 -11.44
C PHE A 21 5.08 5.83 -12.38
N VAL A 22 4.93 6.38 -13.59
CA VAL A 22 3.72 6.17 -14.40
C VAL A 22 3.86 5.01 -15.38
N THR A 23 4.82 5.08 -16.32
CA THR A 23 4.82 4.20 -17.50
C THR A 23 4.96 2.71 -17.16
N GLY A 24 5.90 2.35 -16.30
CA GLY A 24 6.13 0.95 -15.93
C GLY A 24 4.97 0.36 -15.11
N PRO A 25 4.48 1.05 -14.07
CA PRO A 25 3.29 0.61 -13.33
C PRO A 25 2.03 0.54 -14.19
N TYR A 26 1.87 1.43 -15.18
CA TYR A 26 0.77 1.37 -16.14
C TYR A 26 0.85 0.12 -17.02
N ALA A 27 2.01 -0.20 -17.59
CA ALA A 27 2.21 -1.43 -18.35
C ALA A 27 1.93 -2.68 -17.49
N ALA A 28 2.38 -2.68 -16.23
CA ALA A 28 2.09 -3.76 -15.29
C ALA A 28 0.59 -3.87 -14.98
N ALA A 29 -0.12 -2.74 -14.84
CA ALA A 29 -1.56 -2.71 -14.66
C ALA A 29 -2.31 -3.27 -15.87
N LEU A 30 -1.88 -2.96 -17.10
CA LEU A 30 -2.45 -3.54 -18.32
C LEU A 30 -2.27 -5.07 -18.35
N LEU A 31 -1.09 -5.58 -17.98
CA LEU A 31 -0.86 -7.03 -17.89
C LEU A 31 -1.75 -7.69 -16.83
N ALA A 32 -1.94 -7.04 -15.67
CA ALA A 32 -2.87 -7.50 -14.65
C ALA A 32 -4.32 -7.54 -15.17
N TYR A 33 -4.74 -6.49 -15.88
CA TYR A 33 -6.06 -6.41 -16.50
C TYR A 33 -6.28 -7.52 -17.54
N LEU A 34 -5.23 -7.92 -18.25
CA LEU A 34 -5.23 -9.05 -19.18
C LEU A 34 -5.13 -10.43 -18.50
N GLY A 35 -5.11 -10.48 -17.16
CA GLY A 35 -5.17 -11.71 -16.38
C GLY A 35 -3.83 -12.22 -15.83
N ALA A 36 -2.75 -11.44 -15.93
CA ALA A 36 -1.48 -11.81 -15.28
C ALA A 36 -1.54 -11.61 -13.77
N ARG A 37 -0.85 -12.46 -13.00
CA ARG A 37 -0.58 -12.22 -11.58
C ARG A 37 0.58 -11.24 -11.46
N VAL A 38 0.30 -9.99 -11.13
CA VAL A 38 1.33 -8.96 -11.00
C VAL A 38 1.67 -8.73 -9.52
N ILE A 39 2.95 -8.90 -9.18
CA ILE A 39 3.49 -8.59 -7.85
C ILE A 39 4.37 -7.36 -7.99
N LYS A 40 3.94 -6.26 -7.38
CA LYS A 40 4.69 -5.01 -7.34
C LYS A 40 5.75 -5.08 -6.23
N ILE A 41 6.99 -4.76 -6.58
CA ILE A 41 8.09 -4.58 -5.63
C ILE A 41 8.34 -3.09 -5.46
N GLU A 42 8.29 -2.61 -4.22
CA GLU A 42 8.53 -1.22 -3.87
C GLU A 42 9.75 -1.08 -2.94
N SER A 43 10.36 0.10 -2.94
CA SER A 43 11.55 0.41 -2.14
C SER A 43 11.16 0.61 -0.67
N PRO A 44 11.61 -0.21 0.28
CA PRO A 44 11.39 0.06 1.70
C PRO A 44 12.24 1.27 2.17
N PRO A 45 11.81 2.05 3.18
CA PRO A 45 10.50 2.05 3.83
C PRO A 45 9.45 2.92 3.10
N ALA A 46 9.89 3.79 2.17
CA ALA A 46 9.04 4.81 1.56
C ALA A 46 7.99 4.25 0.58
N GLY A 47 8.26 3.12 -0.06
CA GLY A 47 7.43 2.61 -1.14
C GLY A 47 7.65 3.35 -2.46
N ASP A 48 6.67 3.27 -3.38
CA ASP A 48 6.70 3.97 -4.66
C ASP A 48 6.42 5.49 -4.50
N SER A 49 7.22 6.35 -5.15
CA SER A 49 7.06 7.81 -5.12
C SER A 49 5.67 8.29 -5.56
N TYR A 50 4.98 7.53 -6.42
CA TYR A 50 3.63 7.87 -6.85
C TYR A 50 2.61 7.81 -5.70
N ARG A 51 2.88 7.05 -4.62
CA ARG A 51 2.02 7.03 -3.41
C ARG A 51 1.96 8.38 -2.68
N TYR A 52 2.91 9.26 -2.96
CA TYR A 52 3.05 10.58 -2.34
C TYR A 52 2.59 11.72 -3.25
N PHE A 53 1.98 11.39 -4.39
CA PHE A 53 1.50 12.41 -5.31
C PHE A 53 0.37 13.20 -4.64
N ALA A 54 0.68 14.40 -4.16
CA ALA A 54 -0.28 15.25 -3.49
C ALA A 54 -1.36 15.72 -4.48
N SER A 55 -2.54 16.07 -3.95
CA SER A 55 -3.58 16.71 -4.75
C SER A 55 -2.97 17.90 -5.50
N PRO A 56 -3.23 18.05 -6.81
CA PRO A 56 -2.78 19.22 -7.56
C PRO A 56 -3.63 20.46 -7.28
N VAL A 57 -4.76 20.33 -6.58
CA VAL A 57 -5.70 21.44 -6.33
C VAL A 57 -5.13 22.41 -5.32
N HIS A 58 -5.04 23.69 -5.64
CA HIS A 58 -4.62 24.75 -4.71
C HIS A 58 -5.84 25.55 -4.25
N TYR A 59 -5.86 25.89 -2.96
CA TYR A 59 -6.84 26.76 -2.34
C TYR A 59 -6.11 27.98 -1.79
N GLU A 60 -6.66 29.18 -1.98
CA GLU A 60 -5.99 30.43 -1.59
C GLU A 60 -5.78 30.51 -0.07
N ASP A 61 -6.80 30.13 0.70
CA ASP A 61 -6.80 30.26 2.17
C ASP A 61 -6.49 28.95 2.91
N LEU A 62 -6.05 27.90 2.19
CA LEU A 62 -5.70 26.62 2.79
C LEU A 62 -4.34 26.14 2.28
N ALA A 63 -3.32 26.32 3.13
CA ALA A 63 -2.01 25.74 2.90
C ALA A 63 -2.11 24.20 2.92
N LYS A 64 -1.49 23.54 1.93
CA LYS A 64 -1.32 22.09 1.97
C LYS A 64 -0.30 21.73 3.04
N GLU A 65 -0.73 20.97 4.03
CA GLU A 65 0.22 20.34 4.93
C GLU A 65 1.08 19.32 4.17
N LYS A 66 2.35 19.25 4.54
CA LYS A 66 3.24 18.22 4.02
C LYS A 66 2.74 16.87 4.52
N ALA A 67 2.40 15.97 3.60
CA ALA A 67 2.02 14.61 3.97
C ALA A 67 3.16 13.93 4.74
N ASN A 68 2.82 13.31 5.86
CA ASN A 68 3.70 12.36 6.53
C ASN A 68 3.84 11.09 5.67
N PRO A 69 4.97 10.37 5.78
CA PRO A 69 5.07 9.07 5.14
C PRO A 69 3.94 8.12 5.61
N PRO A 70 3.53 7.16 4.76
CA PRO A 70 2.64 6.09 5.20
C PRO A 70 3.21 5.44 6.46
N PRO A 71 2.39 5.23 7.50
CA PRO A 71 2.88 4.69 8.76
C PRO A 71 3.36 3.26 8.59
N LEU A 72 4.38 2.87 9.35
CA LEU A 72 4.80 1.48 9.47
C LEU A 72 3.71 0.64 10.12
N ARG A 73 3.74 -0.67 9.85
CA ARG A 73 2.82 -1.62 10.50
C ARG A 73 3.08 -1.62 12.01
N GLY A 74 2.16 -1.04 12.77
CA GLY A 74 2.21 -0.98 14.23
C GLY A 74 2.70 0.34 14.82
N GLU A 75 3.09 1.31 13.98
CA GLU A 75 3.68 2.59 14.41
C GLU A 75 2.77 3.36 15.40
N HIS A 76 1.46 3.35 15.15
CA HIS A 76 0.50 4.07 15.98
C HIS A 76 -0.30 3.17 16.93
N SER A 77 -0.11 1.85 16.88
CA SER A 77 -0.96 0.91 17.61
C SER A 77 -0.87 1.10 19.13
N GLY A 78 0.32 1.35 19.68
CA GLY A 78 0.48 1.62 21.11
C GLY A 78 -0.22 2.91 21.56
N LYS A 79 -0.02 3.99 20.81
CA LYS A 79 -0.64 5.30 21.07
C LYS A 79 -2.17 5.21 21.02
N ILE A 80 -2.73 4.63 19.95
CA ILE A 80 -4.18 4.50 19.78
C ILE A 80 -4.79 3.64 20.90
N LEU A 81 -4.15 2.52 21.27
CA LEU A 81 -4.67 1.67 22.35
C LEU A 81 -4.67 2.40 23.70
N SER A 82 -3.63 3.19 23.98
CA SER A 82 -3.58 4.03 25.18
C SER A 82 -4.65 5.13 25.16
N GLU A 83 -4.88 5.79 24.03
CA GLU A 83 -5.96 6.79 23.85
C GLU A 83 -7.35 6.17 24.02
N LEU A 84 -7.52 4.90 23.69
CA LEU A 84 -8.74 4.13 23.94
C LEU A 84 -8.88 3.63 25.39
N GLY A 85 -7.91 3.93 26.27
CA GLY A 85 -7.95 3.60 27.68
C GLY A 85 -7.38 2.23 28.05
N PHE A 86 -6.70 1.54 27.13
CA PHE A 86 -5.96 0.32 27.50
C PHE A 86 -4.74 0.68 28.34
N ARG A 87 -4.55 -0.08 29.43
CA ARG A 87 -3.34 0.05 30.27
C ARG A 87 -2.14 -0.58 29.57
N ASP A 88 -0.95 -0.08 29.90
CA ASP A 88 0.32 -0.56 29.35
C ASP A 88 0.50 -2.08 29.53
N GLU A 89 0.06 -2.64 30.66
CA GLU A 89 0.17 -4.08 30.90
C GLU A 89 -0.68 -4.88 29.90
N THR A 90 -1.87 -4.40 29.58
CA THR A 90 -2.75 -5.04 28.60
C THR A 90 -2.22 -4.87 27.18
N ILE A 91 -1.67 -3.71 26.84
CA ILE A 91 -1.05 -3.47 25.52
C ILE A 91 0.14 -4.42 25.32
N ARG A 92 0.98 -4.59 26.34
CA ARG A 92 2.09 -5.56 26.33
C ARG A 92 1.61 -7.00 26.23
N ASP A 93 0.53 -7.37 26.94
CA ASP A 93 -0.09 -8.70 26.80
C ASP A 93 -0.53 -8.94 25.35
N LEU A 94 -1.28 -8.01 24.75
CA LEU A 94 -1.75 -8.10 23.37
C LEU A 94 -0.58 -8.24 22.38
N GLN A 95 0.52 -7.52 22.61
CA GLN A 95 1.72 -7.63 21.80
C GLN A 95 2.40 -9.01 21.97
N SER A 96 2.54 -9.48 23.21
CA SER A 96 3.18 -10.77 23.52
C SER A 96 2.42 -11.95 22.92
N ARG A 97 1.09 -11.84 22.84
CA ARG A 97 0.19 -12.83 22.22
C ARG A 97 0.12 -12.72 20.69
N GLY A 98 0.81 -11.73 20.10
CA GLY A 98 0.82 -11.49 18.66
C GLY A 98 -0.50 -10.95 18.10
N ILE A 99 -1.41 -10.45 18.95
CA ILE A 99 -2.71 -9.89 18.55
C ILE A 99 -2.52 -8.53 17.89
N THR A 100 -1.62 -7.72 18.43
CA THR A 100 -1.26 -6.41 17.88
C THR A 100 0.25 -6.27 17.77
N ARG A 101 0.71 -5.38 16.89
CA ARG A 101 2.12 -4.99 16.79
C ARG A 101 2.26 -3.57 17.27
N VAL A 102 3.21 -3.33 18.16
CA VAL A 102 3.64 -1.98 18.55
C VAL A 102 5.11 -1.89 18.14
N SER A 103 5.45 -0.92 17.27
CA SER A 103 6.81 -0.75 16.71
C SER A 103 7.40 0.58 17.12
#